data_AF-A0A1W0CHC7-F1
#
_entry.id   AF-A0A1W0CHC7-F1
#
_cell.length_a   1.000
_cell.length_b   1.000
_cell.length_c   1.000
_cell.angle_alpha   90.00
_cell.angle_beta   90.00
_cell.angle_gamma   90.00
#
_symmetry.space_group_name_H-M   'P 1'
#
loop_
_entity.id
_entity.type
_entity.pdbx_description
1 polymer ?
#
loop_
_entity_poly.entity_id
_entity_poly.type
_entity_poly.pdbx_seq_one_letter_code
_entity_poly.pdbx_strand_id
1 'polypeptide(L)'
;METEIKTLTARLLAHRVVPRGDALAKKALLDDSFRLELDKSLAAVGLRLVENPYAEHVAVALLPEMTEPVFGSGDAWLNNNLGLPRDGVALLVILWSLIILPKRERQIARVEAGKENQSDMFGAQKPLETGDAVSTGVSEDALYADFGKALGGRTRFNANLGRLVNLGFIVRRNRWLDEGPMLDLMIDYAQLAPRIIEGALADVLLRREGRDALADKRAEATEDEQEAAADADDSAGPLFDLPPDDDAANEETR
;
A
#
# COMPACT_ATOMS: atom_id res chain seq x y z
N MET A 1 9.03 -35.90 -5.02
CA MET A 1 9.63 -34.58 -5.35
C MET A 1 9.16 -34.09 -6.71
N GLU A 2 9.33 -34.87 -7.78
CA GLU A 2 8.95 -34.45 -9.15
C GLU A 2 7.47 -34.03 -9.33
N THR A 3 6.51 -34.81 -8.81
CA THR A 3 5.08 -34.46 -8.88
C THR A 3 4.74 -33.16 -8.14
N GLU A 4 5.42 -32.91 -7.01
CA GLU A 4 5.22 -31.69 -6.21
C GLU A 4 5.75 -30.46 -6.94
N ILE A 5 6.93 -30.57 -7.56
CA ILE A 5 7.52 -29.51 -8.39
C ILE A 5 6.60 -29.20 -9.58
N LYS A 6 6.15 -30.23 -10.30
CA LYS A 6 5.19 -30.06 -11.40
C LYS A 6 3.90 -29.40 -10.95
N THR A 7 3.39 -29.79 -9.77
CA THR A 7 2.18 -29.19 -9.19
C THR A 7 2.39 -27.72 -8.85
N LEU A 8 3.50 -27.37 -8.20
CA LEU A 8 3.82 -25.99 -7.87
C LEU A 8 4.00 -25.13 -9.12
N THR A 9 4.75 -25.62 -10.12
CA THR A 9 4.92 -24.93 -11.40
C THR A 9 3.59 -24.73 -12.10
N ALA A 10 2.72 -25.74 -12.15
CA ALA A 10 1.39 -25.62 -12.74
C ALA A 10 0.52 -24.59 -12.00
N ARG A 11 0.58 -24.54 -10.66
CA ARG A 11 -0.13 -23.52 -9.87
C ARG A 11 0.39 -22.12 -10.14
N LEU A 12 1.71 -21.93 -10.16
CA LEU A 12 2.33 -20.64 -10.45
C LEU A 12 1.95 -20.13 -11.85
N LEU A 13 1.87 -21.03 -12.84
CA LEU A 13 1.42 -20.68 -14.18
C LEU A 13 -0.09 -20.39 -14.26
N ALA A 14 -0.92 -21.16 -13.56
CA ALA A 14 -2.37 -20.99 -13.59
C ALA A 14 -2.84 -19.73 -12.84
N HIS A 15 -2.27 -19.48 -11.66
CA HIS A 15 -2.69 -18.38 -10.79
C HIS A 15 -1.82 -17.12 -10.93
N ARG A 16 -0.71 -17.19 -11.68
CA ARG A 16 0.36 -16.17 -11.81
C ARG A 16 1.13 -15.91 -10.53
N VAL A 17 0.47 -16.00 -9.38
CA VAL A 17 1.01 -15.75 -8.05
C VAL A 17 0.49 -16.79 -7.08
N VAL A 18 1.34 -17.20 -6.14
CA VAL A 18 1.01 -18.15 -5.07
C VAL A 18 1.35 -17.51 -3.72
N PRO A 19 0.48 -17.59 -2.70
CA PRO A 19 0.78 -17.05 -1.38
C PRO A 19 1.92 -17.84 -0.74
N ARG A 20 2.81 -17.16 -0.02
CA ARG A 20 3.87 -17.79 0.78
C ARG A 20 3.33 -18.67 1.89
N GLY A 21 2.05 -18.57 2.21
CA GLY A 21 1.33 -19.47 3.11
C GLY A 21 1.20 -20.90 2.60
N ASP A 22 1.22 -21.12 1.28
CA ASP A 22 1.02 -22.45 0.67
C ASP A 22 2.14 -23.42 1.05
N ALA A 23 1.80 -24.68 1.31
CA ALA A 23 2.75 -25.70 1.76
C ALA A 23 3.87 -25.93 0.75
N LEU A 24 3.57 -25.94 -0.55
CA LEU A 24 4.57 -26.11 -1.61
C LEU A 24 5.43 -24.85 -1.80
N ALA A 25 4.86 -23.66 -1.65
CA ALA A 25 5.62 -22.41 -1.68
C ALA A 25 6.57 -22.31 -0.48
N LYS A 26 6.10 -22.62 0.73
CA LYS A 26 6.96 -22.69 1.94
C LYS A 26 8.10 -23.69 1.77
N LYS A 27 7.79 -24.87 1.23
CA LYS A 27 8.81 -25.88 0.95
C LYS A 27 9.86 -25.35 -0.03
N ALA A 28 9.44 -24.68 -1.10
CA ALA A 28 10.38 -24.04 -2.03
C ALA A 28 11.27 -22.98 -1.37
N LEU A 29 10.78 -22.26 -0.37
CA LEU A 29 11.53 -21.20 0.32
C LEU A 29 12.46 -21.71 1.44
N LEU A 30 12.21 -22.90 1.98
CA LEU A 30 12.91 -23.42 3.17
C LEU A 30 13.82 -24.62 2.87
N ASP A 31 13.53 -25.38 1.82
CA ASP A 31 14.27 -26.59 1.43
C ASP A 31 15.14 -26.31 0.20
N ASP A 32 16.46 -26.22 0.41
CA ASP A 32 17.44 -25.94 -0.64
C ASP A 32 17.44 -26.99 -1.76
N SER A 33 17.21 -28.26 -1.42
CA SER A 33 17.20 -29.35 -2.40
C SER A 33 16.01 -29.22 -3.35
N PHE A 34 14.84 -28.92 -2.78
CA PHE A 34 13.63 -28.68 -3.54
C PHE A 34 13.73 -27.40 -4.37
N ARG A 35 14.31 -26.33 -3.81
CA ARG A 35 14.55 -25.06 -4.52
C ARG A 35 15.39 -25.28 -5.77
N LEU A 36 16.50 -26.01 -5.64
CA LEU A 36 17.44 -26.25 -6.74
C LEU A 36 16.79 -27.05 -7.88
N GLU A 37 16.02 -28.09 -7.56
CA GLU A 37 15.28 -28.85 -8.58
C GLU A 37 14.16 -28.03 -9.24
N LEU A 38 13.47 -27.19 -8.47
CA LEU A 38 12.45 -26.27 -8.98
C LEU A 38 13.08 -25.25 -9.94
N ASP A 39 14.18 -24.61 -9.56
CA ASP A 39 14.87 -23.63 -10.41
C ASP A 39 15.40 -24.27 -11.68
N LYS A 40 15.97 -25.48 -11.59
CA LYS A 40 16.37 -26.25 -12.78
C LYS A 40 15.20 -26.52 -13.72
N SER A 41 14.04 -26.88 -13.16
CA SER A 41 12.83 -27.17 -13.94
C SER A 41 12.24 -25.92 -14.59
N LEU A 42 12.23 -24.79 -13.88
CA LEU A 42 11.78 -23.51 -14.41
C LEU A 42 12.75 -22.98 -15.49
N ALA A 43 14.06 -23.04 -15.23
CA ALA A 43 15.09 -22.58 -16.15
C ALA A 43 15.07 -23.36 -17.47
N ALA A 44 14.77 -24.66 -17.43
CA ALA A 44 14.61 -25.48 -18.64
C ALA A 44 13.48 -24.99 -19.58
N VAL A 45 12.53 -24.21 -19.06
CA VAL A 45 11.41 -23.61 -19.83
C VAL A 45 11.59 -22.08 -19.99
N GLY A 46 12.74 -21.53 -19.61
CA GLY A 46 13.00 -20.09 -19.75
C GLY A 46 12.43 -19.23 -18.63
N LEU A 47 12.11 -19.83 -17.48
CA LEU A 47 11.45 -19.17 -16.35
C LEU A 47 12.35 -19.15 -15.11
N ARG A 48 12.08 -18.22 -14.19
CA ARG A 48 12.72 -18.12 -12.88
C ARG A 48 11.70 -17.83 -11.80
N LEU A 49 11.90 -18.38 -10.61
CA LEU A 49 11.10 -18.00 -9.44
C LEU A 49 11.52 -16.60 -9.00
N VAL A 50 10.54 -15.74 -8.71
CA VAL A 50 10.76 -14.43 -8.11
C VAL A 50 10.21 -14.44 -6.70
N GLU A 51 11.10 -14.13 -5.77
CA GLU A 51 10.81 -14.04 -4.35
C GLU A 51 11.39 -12.73 -3.80
N ASN A 52 10.69 -12.13 -2.85
CA ASN A 52 11.17 -10.99 -2.08
C ASN A 52 10.90 -11.31 -0.61
N PRO A 53 11.88 -11.16 0.30
CA PRO A 53 11.72 -11.44 1.72
C PRO A 53 10.49 -10.78 2.36
N TYR A 54 10.12 -9.58 1.93
CA TYR A 54 9.02 -8.80 2.49
C TYR A 54 7.67 -9.03 1.79
N ALA A 55 7.67 -9.63 0.61
CA ALA A 55 6.44 -9.90 -0.13
C ALA A 55 5.72 -11.10 0.49
N GLU A 56 4.39 -11.05 0.55
CA GLU A 56 3.54 -12.15 1.03
C GLU A 56 3.33 -13.27 -0.01
N HIS A 57 3.77 -13.01 -1.23
CA HIS A 57 3.49 -13.82 -2.40
C HIS A 57 4.79 -14.25 -3.11
N VAL A 58 4.70 -15.29 -3.92
CA VAL A 58 5.76 -15.77 -4.82
C VAL A 58 5.19 -15.84 -6.23
N ALA A 59 5.99 -15.46 -7.23
CA ALA A 59 5.60 -15.51 -8.63
C ALA A 59 6.72 -16.13 -9.48
N VAL A 60 6.43 -16.30 -10.76
CA VAL A 60 7.42 -16.71 -11.76
C VAL A 60 7.57 -15.60 -12.78
N ALA A 61 8.79 -15.34 -13.21
CA ALA A 61 9.12 -14.40 -14.27
C ALA A 61 9.91 -15.10 -15.37
N LEU A 62 9.99 -14.47 -16.54
CA LEU A 62 10.89 -14.92 -17.60
C LEU A 62 12.35 -14.69 -17.19
N LEU A 63 13.22 -15.58 -17.68
CA LEU A 63 14.65 -15.34 -17.65
C LEU A 63 14.99 -14.13 -18.54
N PRO A 64 15.98 -13.30 -18.17
CA PRO A 64 16.35 -12.13 -18.94
C PRO A 64 16.64 -12.44 -20.41
N GLU A 65 17.36 -13.53 -20.69
CA GLU A 65 17.69 -14.02 -22.03
C GLU A 65 16.45 -14.39 -22.87
N MET A 66 15.34 -14.74 -22.22
CA MET A 66 14.09 -15.11 -22.88
C MET A 66 13.17 -13.90 -23.13
N THR A 67 13.53 -12.71 -22.65
CA THR A 67 12.70 -11.51 -22.79
C THR A 67 12.56 -11.09 -24.26
N GLU A 68 13.68 -10.96 -24.97
CA GLU A 68 13.70 -10.56 -26.38
C GLU A 68 12.98 -11.54 -27.31
N PRO A 69 13.21 -12.88 -27.26
CA PRO A 69 12.52 -13.81 -28.15
C PRO A 69 11.01 -13.93 -27.86
N VAL A 70 10.55 -13.68 -26.63
CA VAL A 70 9.12 -13.79 -26.27
C VAL A 70 8.34 -12.52 -26.61
N PHE A 71 8.90 -11.34 -26.33
CA PHE A 71 8.22 -10.07 -26.53
C PHE A 71 8.55 -9.42 -27.88
N GLY A 72 9.66 -9.80 -28.51
CA GLY A 72 10.17 -9.22 -29.74
C GLY A 72 10.79 -7.83 -29.53
N SER A 73 11.31 -7.26 -30.62
CA SER A 73 12.02 -5.97 -30.63
C SER A 73 11.12 -4.74 -30.87
N GLY A 74 9.83 -4.84 -30.53
CA GLY A 74 8.83 -3.79 -30.82
C GLY A 74 8.92 -2.56 -29.91
N ASP A 75 8.54 -1.39 -30.42
CA ASP A 75 8.52 -0.09 -29.70
C ASP A 75 7.79 -0.13 -28.34
N ALA A 76 6.80 -1.02 -28.19
CA ALA A 76 6.06 -1.21 -26.95
C ALA A 76 6.92 -1.75 -25.79
N TRP A 77 8.04 -2.40 -26.09
CA TRP A 77 8.90 -3.10 -25.12
C TRP A 77 10.19 -2.36 -24.79
N LEU A 78 10.44 -1.21 -25.43
CA LEU A 78 11.63 -0.39 -25.17
C LEU A 78 11.70 0.12 -23.73
N ASN A 79 10.56 0.24 -23.04
CA ASN A 79 10.49 0.84 -21.71
C ASN A 79 10.11 -0.13 -20.59
N ASN A 80 9.35 -1.20 -20.87
CA ASN A 80 8.89 -2.17 -19.86
C ASN A 80 8.33 -3.45 -20.49
N ASN A 81 8.55 -4.60 -19.84
CA ASN A 81 8.03 -5.93 -20.17
C ASN A 81 6.55 -6.15 -19.78
N LEU A 82 5.82 -5.08 -19.41
CA LEU A 82 4.41 -5.13 -19.02
C LEU A 82 3.45 -4.50 -20.04
N GLY A 83 3.97 -3.99 -21.17
CA GLY A 83 3.15 -3.29 -22.18
C GLY A 83 2.49 -2.01 -21.64
N LEU A 84 3.05 -1.45 -20.56
CA LEU A 84 2.55 -0.22 -19.94
C LEU A 84 3.05 1.00 -20.72
N PRO A 85 2.17 1.98 -21.00
CA PRO A 85 2.61 3.25 -21.56
C PRO A 85 3.46 4.00 -20.52
N ARG A 86 4.26 4.97 -20.96
CA ARG A 86 5.11 5.80 -20.08
C ARG A 86 4.33 6.37 -18.88
N ASP A 87 3.13 6.89 -19.12
CA ASP A 87 2.25 7.44 -18.09
C ASP A 87 1.80 6.37 -17.07
N GLY A 88 1.63 5.11 -17.52
CA GLY A 88 1.27 3.98 -16.67
C GLY A 88 2.44 3.50 -15.82
N VAL A 89 3.66 3.52 -16.36
CA VAL A 89 4.88 3.24 -15.58
C VAL A 89 5.10 4.33 -14.53
N ALA A 90 4.90 5.60 -14.88
CA ALA A 90 4.99 6.70 -13.92
C ALA A 90 3.98 6.53 -12.77
N LEU A 91 2.73 6.18 -13.09
CA LEU A 91 1.70 5.91 -12.08
C LEU A 91 2.07 4.72 -11.18
N LEU A 92 2.62 3.65 -11.74
CA LEU A 92 3.09 2.48 -10.97
C LEU A 92 4.20 2.88 -9.99
N VAL A 93 5.18 3.66 -10.44
CA VAL A 93 6.29 4.13 -9.59
C VAL A 93 5.77 5.03 -8.47
N ILE A 94 4.82 5.93 -8.75
CA ILE A 94 4.19 6.79 -7.74
C ILE A 94 3.45 5.94 -6.70
N LEU A 95 2.63 4.99 -7.13
CA LEU A 95 1.87 4.10 -6.24
C LEU A 95 2.79 3.22 -5.40
N TRP A 96 3.86 2.71 -6.00
CA TRP A 96 4.89 1.99 -5.26
C TRP A 96 5.54 2.86 -4.19
N SER A 97 5.90 4.12 -4.51
CA SER A 97 6.50 5.02 -3.51
C SER A 97 5.53 5.38 -2.38
N LEU A 98 4.24 5.50 -2.64
CA LEU A 98 3.27 5.89 -1.61
C LEU A 98 2.85 4.71 -0.72
N ILE A 99 2.86 3.49 -1.25
CA ILE A 99 2.38 2.30 -0.53
C ILE A 99 3.55 1.51 0.06
N ILE A 100 4.57 1.21 -0.74
CA ILE A 100 5.66 0.29 -0.37
C ILE A 100 6.78 1.00 0.41
N LEU A 101 7.22 2.17 -0.04
CA LEU A 101 8.33 2.90 0.61
C LEU A 101 8.09 3.13 2.11
N PRO A 102 6.97 3.74 2.55
CA PRO A 102 6.74 3.97 3.98
C PRO A 102 6.51 2.66 4.75
N LYS A 103 5.96 1.63 4.10
CA LYS A 103 5.82 0.29 4.71
C LYS A 103 7.21 -0.31 5.00
N ARG A 104 8.16 -0.18 4.08
CA ARG A 104 9.54 -0.70 4.25
C ARG A 104 10.33 0.09 5.28
N GLU A 105 10.23 1.42 5.28
CA GLU A 105 10.88 2.26 6.28
C GLU A 105 10.42 1.90 7.70
N ARG A 106 9.10 1.71 7.91
CA ARG A 106 8.56 1.24 9.20
C ARG A 106 9.05 -0.16 9.58
N GLN A 107 9.15 -1.07 8.62
CA GLN A 107 9.66 -2.43 8.87
C GLN A 107 11.13 -2.41 9.28
N ILE A 108 11.97 -1.62 8.58
CA ILE A 108 13.39 -1.47 8.89
C ILE A 108 13.57 -0.84 10.27
N ALA A 109 12.89 0.28 10.54
CA ALA A 109 12.94 0.96 11.83
C ALA A 109 12.52 0.05 13.00
N ARG A 110 11.51 -0.81 12.80
CA ARG A 110 11.09 -1.80 13.81
C ARG A 110 12.11 -2.91 14.04
N VAL A 111 12.77 -3.39 12.98
CA VAL A 111 13.86 -4.37 13.11
C VAL A 111 15.08 -3.76 13.82
N GLU A 112 15.40 -2.51 13.53
CA GLU A 112 16.50 -1.77 14.16
C GLU A 112 16.21 -1.50 15.65
N ALA A 113 15.03 -0.99 15.98
CA ALA A 113 14.59 -0.82 17.37
C ALA A 113 14.54 -2.15 18.14
N GLY A 114 14.17 -3.25 17.48
CA GLY A 114 14.21 -4.60 18.06
C GLY A 114 15.63 -5.14 18.32
N LYS A 115 16.63 -4.70 17.54
CA LYS A 115 18.05 -5.00 17.77
C LYS A 115 18.65 -4.15 18.89
N GLU A 116 18.23 -2.89 19.02
CA GLU A 116 18.64 -2.02 20.14
C GLU A 116 18.06 -2.49 21.48
N ASN A 117 16.83 -3.02 21.48
CA ASN A 117 16.18 -3.61 22.67
C ASN A 117 16.65 -5.05 23.00
N GLN A 118 17.67 -5.57 22.30
CA GLN A 118 18.26 -6.89 22.56
C GLN A 118 19.11 -6.94 23.86
N SER A 119 19.06 -5.87 24.67
CA SER A 119 19.51 -5.87 26.07
C SER A 119 18.47 -6.44 27.05
N ASP A 120 17.23 -6.68 26.61
CA ASP A 120 16.17 -7.30 27.43
C ASP A 120 16.00 -8.79 27.08
N MET A 121 16.72 -9.66 27.80
CA MET A 121 16.88 -11.09 27.49
C MET A 121 15.62 -11.96 27.65
N PHE A 122 14.44 -11.42 28.02
CA PHE A 122 13.23 -12.24 28.23
C PHE A 122 11.89 -11.55 27.90
N GLY A 123 11.84 -10.67 26.89
CA GLY A 123 10.59 -10.13 26.36
C GLY A 123 10.03 -11.02 25.24
N ALA A 124 8.90 -11.68 25.47
CA ALA A 124 8.20 -12.53 24.50
C ALA A 124 7.88 -11.78 23.19
N GLN A 125 8.78 -11.86 22.19
CA GLN A 125 8.54 -11.26 20.89
C GLN A 125 7.45 -12.06 20.15
N LYS A 126 6.27 -11.46 20.08
CA LYS A 126 5.17 -11.89 19.22
C LYS A 126 5.73 -12.05 17.79
N PRO A 127 5.46 -13.18 17.11
CA PRO A 127 5.94 -13.41 15.75
C PRO A 127 5.64 -12.22 14.85
N LEU A 128 6.60 -11.85 14.00
CA LEU A 128 6.50 -10.84 12.96
C LEU A 128 5.08 -10.81 12.37
N GLU A 129 4.32 -9.75 12.63
CA GLU A 129 3.04 -9.54 11.97
C GLU A 129 3.34 -9.15 10.50
N THR A 130 3.56 -10.18 9.69
CA THR A 130 3.51 -10.12 8.23
C THR A 130 2.04 -10.25 7.84
N GLY A 131 1.42 -9.17 7.37
CA GLY A 131 0.02 -9.21 6.94
C GLY A 131 -0.78 -7.95 7.31
N ASP A 132 -1.15 -7.17 6.30
CA ASP A 132 -2.25 -6.17 6.25
C ASP A 132 -2.35 -5.03 7.30
N ALA A 133 -1.76 -5.12 8.48
CA ALA A 133 -1.99 -4.15 9.56
C ALA A 133 -1.32 -2.78 9.35
N VAL A 134 -0.57 -2.60 8.25
CA VAL A 134 0.15 -1.36 7.93
C VAL A 134 0.10 -1.04 6.42
N SER A 135 -0.95 -1.47 5.71
CA SER A 135 -1.20 -0.96 4.36
C SER A 135 -1.72 0.48 4.50
N THR A 136 -0.84 1.46 4.32
CA THR A 136 -1.27 2.82 4.03
C THR A 136 -1.78 2.84 2.60
N GLY A 137 -3.01 2.37 2.41
CA GLY A 137 -3.68 2.49 1.13
C GLY A 137 -3.86 3.97 0.78
N VAL A 138 -4.03 4.24 -0.51
CA VAL A 138 -4.08 5.60 -1.05
C VAL A 138 -5.46 5.86 -1.63
N SER A 139 -6.03 7.02 -1.33
CA SER A 139 -7.30 7.42 -1.94
C SER A 139 -7.08 7.83 -3.41
N GLU A 140 -7.93 7.31 -4.29
CA GLU A 140 -7.85 7.56 -5.73
C GLU A 140 -8.05 9.05 -6.06
N ASP A 141 -8.93 9.72 -5.32
CA ASP A 141 -9.26 11.13 -5.53
C ASP A 141 -8.11 12.06 -5.10
N ALA A 142 -7.41 11.76 -4.00
CA ALA A 142 -6.20 12.51 -3.61
C ALA A 142 -5.07 12.28 -4.60
N LEU A 143 -4.86 11.03 -5.03
CA LEU A 143 -3.84 10.70 -6.03
C LEU A 143 -4.08 11.45 -7.35
N TYR A 144 -5.34 11.55 -7.77
CA TYR A 144 -5.69 12.32 -8.97
C TYR A 144 -5.50 13.83 -8.76
N ALA A 145 -5.84 14.38 -7.60
CA ALA A 145 -5.64 15.80 -7.31
C ALA A 145 -4.16 16.20 -7.39
N ASP A 146 -3.27 15.33 -6.90
CA ASP A 146 -1.82 15.57 -6.87
C ASP A 146 -1.14 15.34 -8.21
N PHE A 147 -1.47 14.25 -8.91
CA PHE A 147 -0.71 13.79 -10.09
C PHE A 147 -1.51 13.78 -11.39
N GLY A 148 -2.81 14.04 -11.36
CA GLY A 148 -3.69 13.93 -12.52
C GLY A 148 -3.29 14.81 -13.71
N LYS A 149 -2.72 16.00 -13.44
CA LYS A 149 -2.21 16.91 -14.49
C LYS A 149 -0.95 16.37 -15.17
N ALA A 150 -0.07 15.69 -14.43
CA ALA A 150 1.17 15.11 -14.96
C ALA A 150 0.93 13.79 -15.72
N LEU A 151 -0.14 13.06 -15.37
CA LEU A 151 -0.46 11.73 -15.91
C LEU A 151 -1.39 11.75 -17.14
N GLY A 152 -1.54 12.90 -17.80
CA GLY A 152 -2.32 13.02 -19.04
C GLY A 152 -3.85 13.07 -18.83
N GLY A 153 -4.31 13.52 -17.65
CA GLY A 153 -5.71 13.77 -17.34
C GLY A 153 -6.53 12.56 -16.89
N ARG A 154 -7.79 12.79 -16.48
CA ARG A 154 -8.65 11.78 -15.82
C ARG A 154 -8.86 10.50 -16.65
N THR A 155 -9.04 10.63 -17.96
CA THR A 155 -9.30 9.47 -18.82
C THR A 155 -8.11 8.52 -18.89
N ARG A 156 -6.88 9.04 -19.07
CA ARG A 156 -5.67 8.21 -19.10
C ARG A 156 -5.33 7.66 -17.73
N PHE A 157 -5.51 8.45 -16.68
CA PHE A 157 -5.32 8.01 -15.30
C PHE A 157 -6.19 6.80 -14.99
N ASN A 158 -7.50 6.87 -15.26
CA ASN A 158 -8.43 5.75 -15.02
C ASN A 158 -8.10 4.53 -15.88
N ALA A 159 -7.71 4.72 -17.15
CA ALA A 159 -7.31 3.63 -18.02
C ALA A 159 -6.05 2.92 -17.51
N ASN A 160 -5.04 3.67 -17.07
CA ASN A 160 -3.81 3.13 -16.50
C ASN A 160 -4.08 2.43 -15.16
N LEU A 161 -4.93 3.01 -14.30
CA LEU A 161 -5.34 2.39 -13.05
C LEU A 161 -6.03 1.04 -13.29
N GLY A 162 -6.94 0.97 -14.27
CA GLY A 162 -7.56 -0.30 -14.67
C GLY A 162 -6.56 -1.33 -15.18
N ARG A 163 -5.54 -0.91 -15.93
CA ARG A 163 -4.44 -1.81 -16.36
C ARG A 163 -3.65 -2.33 -15.17
N LEU A 164 -3.32 -1.49 -14.18
CA LEU A 164 -2.57 -1.89 -12.99
C LEU A 164 -3.36 -2.87 -12.11
N VAL A 165 -4.68 -2.67 -11.98
CA VAL A 165 -5.57 -3.62 -11.30
C VAL A 165 -5.59 -4.97 -12.02
N ASN A 166 -5.73 -4.98 -13.35
CA ASN A 166 -5.76 -6.21 -14.14
C ASN A 166 -4.44 -6.99 -14.11
N LEU A 167 -3.31 -6.27 -13.99
CA LEU A 167 -1.98 -6.86 -13.84
C LEU A 167 -1.71 -7.36 -12.41
N GLY A 168 -2.57 -7.05 -11.44
CA GLY A 168 -2.43 -7.49 -10.05
C GLY A 168 -1.44 -6.66 -9.22
N PHE A 169 -1.08 -5.45 -9.68
CA PHE A 169 -0.25 -4.53 -8.91
C PHE A 169 -1.05 -3.86 -7.78
N ILE A 170 -2.34 -3.63 -7.96
CA ILE A 170 -3.16 -2.87 -7.02
C ILE A 170 -4.52 -3.54 -6.87
N VAL A 171 -5.08 -3.50 -5.67
CA VAL A 171 -6.46 -3.88 -5.39
C VAL A 171 -7.27 -2.61 -5.15
N ARG A 172 -8.37 -2.44 -5.89
CA ARG A 172 -9.26 -1.28 -5.76
C ARG A 172 -10.52 -1.66 -4.99
N ARG A 173 -10.76 -1.00 -3.85
CA ARG A 173 -11.96 -1.19 -3.00
C ARG A 173 -12.56 0.19 -2.69
N ASN A 174 -13.77 0.51 -3.14
CA ASN A 174 -14.45 1.78 -2.81
C ASN A 174 -13.60 3.07 -3.00
N ARG A 175 -12.88 3.21 -4.12
CA ARG A 175 -11.93 4.33 -4.39
C ARG A 175 -10.70 4.38 -3.46
N TRP A 176 -10.48 3.33 -2.70
CA TRP A 176 -9.26 3.05 -1.96
C TRP A 176 -8.37 2.10 -2.75
N LEU A 177 -7.07 2.40 -2.79
CA LEU A 177 -6.06 1.63 -3.51
C LEU A 177 -5.14 0.95 -2.50
N ASP A 178 -5.23 -0.38 -2.44
CA ASP A 178 -4.38 -1.23 -1.61
C ASP A 178 -3.31 -1.92 -2.45
N GLU A 179 -2.25 -2.36 -1.77
CA GLU A 179 -1.20 -3.17 -2.36
C GLU A 179 -1.76 -4.44 -3.00
N GLY A 180 -1.39 -4.70 -4.26
CA GLY A 180 -1.63 -5.98 -4.92
C GLY A 180 -0.44 -6.93 -4.80
N PRO A 181 -0.66 -8.24 -5.02
CA PRO A 181 0.35 -9.28 -4.80
C PRO A 181 1.62 -9.13 -5.67
N MET A 182 1.54 -8.37 -6.77
CA MET A 182 2.67 -8.14 -7.68
C MET A 182 3.50 -6.88 -7.35
N LEU A 183 2.97 -5.95 -6.53
CA LEU A 183 3.61 -4.63 -6.32
C LEU A 183 4.95 -4.73 -5.64
N ASP A 184 5.01 -5.45 -4.53
CA ASP A 184 6.25 -5.65 -3.78
C ASP A 184 7.16 -6.70 -4.42
N LEU A 185 6.59 -7.58 -5.24
CA LEU A 185 7.27 -8.76 -5.77
C LEU A 185 8.06 -8.44 -7.05
N MET A 186 7.48 -7.64 -7.95
CA MET A 186 8.09 -7.33 -9.25
C MET A 186 9.04 -6.14 -9.22
N ILE A 187 8.97 -5.30 -8.18
CA ILE A 187 9.78 -4.09 -8.08
C ILE A 187 10.81 -4.26 -6.97
N ASP A 188 12.09 -4.25 -7.36
CA ASP A 188 13.21 -4.34 -6.43
C ASP A 188 13.44 -3.01 -5.71
N TYR A 189 13.22 -3.02 -4.40
CA TYR A 189 13.44 -1.88 -3.54
C TYR A 189 14.89 -1.44 -3.46
N ALA A 190 15.86 -2.37 -3.46
CA ALA A 190 17.27 -2.02 -3.32
C ALA A 190 17.74 -1.13 -4.50
N GLN A 191 17.13 -1.31 -5.67
CA GLN A 191 17.42 -0.52 -6.86
C GLN A 191 16.55 0.73 -6.98
N LEU A 192 15.27 0.63 -6.63
CA LEU A 192 14.30 1.69 -6.89
C LEU A 192 14.23 2.71 -5.75
N ALA A 193 14.38 2.30 -4.49
CA ALA A 193 14.30 3.21 -3.34
C ALA A 193 15.36 4.32 -3.37
N PRO A 194 16.67 4.05 -3.56
CA PRO A 194 17.68 5.12 -3.60
C PRO A 194 17.40 6.12 -4.73
N ARG A 195 16.96 5.63 -5.89
CA ARG A 195 16.62 6.48 -7.05
C ARG A 195 15.42 7.40 -6.81
N ILE A 196 14.47 6.98 -5.98
CA ILE A 196 13.33 7.81 -5.62
C ILE A 196 13.73 8.82 -4.54
N ILE A 197 14.36 8.34 -3.46
CA ILE A 197 14.74 9.14 -2.28
C ILE A 197 15.76 10.23 -2.65
N GLU A 198 16.75 9.90 -3.48
CA GLU A 198 17.81 10.82 -3.91
C GLU A 198 17.44 11.56 -5.20
N GLY A 199 16.29 11.23 -5.81
CA GLY A 199 15.86 11.76 -7.09
C GLY A 199 14.82 12.88 -6.98
N ALA A 200 14.49 13.47 -8.14
CA ALA A 200 13.48 14.55 -8.23
C ALA A 200 12.06 14.14 -7.79
N LEU A 201 11.77 12.83 -7.68
CA LEU A 201 10.48 12.36 -7.19
C LEU A 201 10.34 12.58 -5.68
N ALA A 202 11.43 12.52 -4.90
CA ALA A 202 11.40 12.82 -3.47
C ALA A 202 10.87 14.23 -3.19
N ASP A 203 11.34 15.23 -3.93
CA ASP A 203 10.86 16.62 -3.78
C ASP A 203 9.35 16.75 -4.00
N VAL A 204 8.80 15.96 -4.94
CA VAL A 204 7.36 15.96 -5.24
C VAL A 204 6.57 15.26 -4.13
N LEU A 205 7.11 14.16 -3.59
CA LEU A 205 6.51 13.44 -2.48
C LEU A 205 6.52 14.27 -1.19
N LEU A 206 7.64 14.92 -0.86
CA LEU A 206 7.76 15.81 0.31
C LEU A 206 6.81 17.01 0.24
N ARG A 207 6.59 17.59 -0.95
CA ARG A 207 5.57 18.65 -1.15
C ARG A 207 4.14 18.14 -0.94
N ARG A 208 3.89 16.85 -1.13
CA ARG A 208 2.61 16.22 -0.85
C ARG A 208 2.46 15.96 0.65
N GLU A 209 3.44 15.35 1.28
CA GLU A 209 3.45 15.11 2.73
C GLU A 209 3.31 16.42 3.52
N GLY A 210 4.00 17.48 3.10
CA GLY A 210 3.85 18.81 3.69
C GLY A 210 2.47 19.44 3.47
N ARG A 211 1.75 19.09 2.39
CA ARG A 211 0.36 19.51 2.16
C ARG A 211 -0.63 18.68 2.96
N ASP A 212 -0.41 17.37 3.06
CA ASP A 212 -1.21 16.46 3.89
C ASP A 212 -1.09 16.88 5.37
N ALA A 213 0.13 17.13 5.87
CA ALA A 213 0.35 17.65 7.23
C ALA A 213 -0.27 19.03 7.48
N LEU A 214 -0.42 19.87 6.44
CA LEU A 214 -1.11 21.15 6.54
C LEU A 214 -2.63 20.99 6.50
N ALA A 215 -3.13 19.97 5.78
CA ALA A 215 -4.54 19.62 5.74
C ALA A 215 -5.00 19.01 7.07
N ASP A 216 -4.20 18.13 7.67
CA ASP A 216 -4.47 17.53 8.98
C ASP A 216 -4.51 18.62 10.07
N LYS A 217 -3.53 19.54 10.10
CA LYS A 217 -3.55 20.69 11.01
C LYS A 217 -4.75 21.62 10.82
N ARG A 218 -5.26 21.73 9.58
CA ARG A 218 -6.45 22.54 9.29
C ARG A 218 -7.73 21.83 9.72
N ALA A 219 -7.77 20.50 9.61
CA ALA A 219 -8.87 19.68 10.10
C ALA A 219 -8.95 19.72 11.63
N GLU A 220 -7.82 19.54 12.31
CA GLU A 220 -7.69 19.67 13.78
C GLU A 220 -8.15 21.07 14.25
N ALA A 221 -7.71 22.14 13.58
CA ALA A 221 -8.14 23.50 13.91
C ALA A 221 -9.66 23.73 13.70
N THR A 222 -10.28 23.09 12.70
CA THR A 222 -11.73 23.17 12.51
C THR A 222 -12.54 22.33 13.48
N GLU A 223 -11.96 21.24 13.99
CA GLU A 223 -12.55 20.42 15.06
C GLU A 223 -12.49 21.16 16.41
N ASP A 224 -11.36 21.81 16.71
CA ASP A 224 -11.20 22.69 17.88
C ASP A 224 -12.16 23.89 17.85
N GLU A 225 -12.40 24.50 16.67
CA GLU A 225 -13.37 25.59 16.49
C GLU A 225 -14.83 25.13 16.64
N GLN A 226 -15.14 23.87 16.30
CA GLN A 226 -16.47 23.29 16.46
C GLN A 226 -16.75 22.86 17.90
N GLU A 227 -15.76 22.31 18.62
CA GLU A 227 -15.86 22.03 20.07
C GLU A 227 -15.99 23.33 20.87
N ALA A 228 -15.23 24.39 20.54
CA ALA A 228 -15.35 25.69 21.18
C ALA A 228 -16.71 26.38 20.91
N ALA A 229 -17.33 26.13 19.76
CA ALA A 229 -18.68 26.62 19.45
C ALA A 229 -19.79 25.84 20.16
N ALA A 230 -19.59 24.53 20.41
CA ALA A 230 -20.53 23.70 21.16
C ALA A 230 -20.51 24.03 22.67
N ASP A 231 -19.34 24.34 23.24
CA ASP A 231 -19.22 24.78 24.64
C ASP A 231 -19.77 26.20 24.89
N ALA A 232 -19.85 27.04 23.84
CA ALA A 232 -20.43 28.38 23.95
C ALA A 232 -21.96 28.38 24.05
N ASP A 233 -22.64 27.39 23.45
CA ASP A 233 -24.11 27.30 23.42
C ASP A 233 -24.72 26.75 24.72
N ASP A 234 -23.93 26.01 25.53
CA ASP A 234 -24.39 25.44 26.82
C ASP A 234 -24.22 26.43 28.01
N SER A 235 -23.60 27.60 27.78
CA SER A 235 -23.34 28.61 28.83
C SER A 235 -24.34 29.78 28.85
N ALA A 236 -25.28 29.85 27.90
CA ALA A 236 -26.31 30.89 27.83
C ALA A 236 -27.66 30.40 28.38
N GLY A 237 -27.72 30.07 29.67
CA GLY A 237 -28.98 29.86 30.38
C GLY A 237 -29.83 31.16 30.42
N PRO A 238 -31.17 31.11 30.23
CA PRO A 238 -31.97 32.31 30.09
C PRO A 238 -32.14 33.01 31.45
N LEU A 239 -31.51 34.19 31.58
CA LEU A 239 -31.64 35.09 32.72
C LEU A 239 -32.75 36.11 32.46
N PHE A 240 -34.02 35.74 32.69
CA PHE A 240 -35.09 36.63 33.20
C PHE A 240 -36.39 35.82 33.30
N ASP A 241 -36.81 35.49 34.52
CA ASP A 241 -38.17 35.02 34.80
C ASP A 241 -38.78 36.03 35.78
N LEU A 242 -39.61 36.94 35.27
CA LEU A 242 -40.45 37.81 36.10
C LEU A 242 -41.69 37.00 36.51
N PRO A 243 -42.06 36.95 37.80
CA PRO A 243 -43.22 36.20 38.21
C PRO A 243 -44.53 36.92 37.78
N PRO A 244 -45.58 36.18 37.41
CA PRO A 244 -46.91 36.75 37.19
C PRO A 244 -47.60 37.03 38.53
N ASP A 245 -48.22 38.20 38.62
CA ASP A 245 -49.23 38.54 39.63
C ASP A 245 -50.47 37.66 39.42
N ASP A 246 -50.84 36.87 40.42
CA ASP A 246 -52.23 36.68 40.90
C ASP A 246 -52.32 35.48 41.87
N ASP A 247 -52.72 35.76 43.11
CA ASP A 247 -53.80 35.07 43.84
C ASP A 247 -53.70 35.39 45.35
N ALA A 248 -54.39 36.47 45.75
CA ALA A 248 -54.69 36.72 47.15
C ALA A 248 -55.87 35.85 47.58
N ALA A 249 -55.58 34.92 48.49
CA ALA A 249 -56.50 33.99 49.12
C ALA A 249 -57.73 34.66 49.73
N ASN A 250 -58.85 33.96 49.57
CA ASN A 250 -60.08 34.15 50.32
C ASN A 250 -59.94 33.57 51.75
N GLU A 251 -60.87 33.97 52.62
CA GLU A 251 -61.14 33.55 54.02
C GLU A 251 -60.44 34.39 55.11
N GLU A 252 -61.09 34.91 56.16
CA GLU A 252 -62.48 34.97 56.59
C GLU A 252 -62.51 35.87 57.86
N THR A 253 -63.66 36.49 58.15
CA THR A 253 -64.14 36.86 59.51
C THR A 253 -63.30 37.80 60.40
N ARG A 254 -63.78 39.04 60.63
CA ARG A 254 -64.52 39.45 61.85
C ARG A 254 -64.84 40.94 61.84
#